data_AF-A0A967K0L4-F1
#
_entry.id   AF-A0A967K0L4-F1
#
_cell.length_a   1.000
_cell.length_b   1.000
_cell.length_c   1.000
_cell.angle_alpha   90.00
_cell.angle_beta   90.00
_cell.angle_gamma   90.00
#
_symmetry.space_group_name_H-M   'P 1'
#
loop_
_entity.id
_entity.type
_entity.pdbx_description
1 polymer ?
#
loop_
_entity_poly.entity_id
_entity_poly.type
_entity_poly.pdbx_seq_one_letter_code
_entity_poly.pdbx_strand_id
1 'polypeptide(L)' 'NIGQEYQGTRHNIGFEIVDAIAETLSVTFGPGNGPFVVAEGRHRGRNVVLIKPTTYMNRSG' A
#
# COMPACT_ATOMS: atom_id res chain seq x y z
N ASN A 1 1.84 1.75 10.38
CA ASN A 1 1.98 3.14 10.86
C ASN A 1 3.07 3.86 10.09
N ILE A 2 2.85 5.15 9.83
CA ILE A 2 3.77 6.01 9.07
C ILE A 2 4.83 6.57 10.04
N GLY A 3 6.10 6.38 9.69
CA GLY A 3 7.26 6.81 10.47
C GLY A 3 8.40 5.79 10.43
N GLN A 4 9.66 6.26 10.42
CA GLN A 4 10.87 5.42 10.46
C GLN A 4 10.88 4.48 11.68
N GLU A 5 10.16 4.86 12.74
CA GLU A 5 9.97 4.12 13.99
C GLU A 5 9.12 2.84 13.87
N TYR A 6 8.51 2.57 12.71
CA TYR A 6 7.67 1.38 12.49
C TYR A 6 8.24 0.36 11.50
N GLN A 7 9.45 0.59 10.98
CA GLN A 7 10.16 -0.38 10.15
C GLN A 7 10.39 -1.68 10.95
N GLY A 8 9.93 -2.82 10.42
CA GLY A 8 10.15 -4.14 11.03
C GLY A 8 9.14 -4.61 12.07
N THR A 9 8.05 -3.87 12.33
CA THR A 9 6.95 -4.41 13.15
C THR A 9 6.01 -5.27 12.31
N ARG A 10 5.46 -6.36 12.87
CA ARG A 10 4.42 -7.20 12.21
C ARG A 10 3.21 -6.40 11.70
N HIS A 11 3.04 -5.18 12.19
CA HIS A 11 2.00 -4.22 11.84
C HIS A 11 2.27 -3.49 10.49
N ASN A 12 3.49 -3.54 9.97
CA ASN A 12 3.89 -2.88 8.71
C ASN A 12 4.23 -3.84 7.56
N ILE A 13 4.25 -5.16 7.79
CA ILE A 13 4.56 -6.14 6.74
C ILE A 13 3.58 -6.06 5.55
N GLY A 14 2.33 -5.67 5.82
CA GLY A 14 1.34 -5.43 4.76
C GLY A 14 1.75 -4.31 3.79
N PHE A 15 2.41 -3.26 4.28
CA PHE A 15 2.90 -2.16 3.44
C PHE A 15 4.10 -2.60 2.62
N GLU A 16 5.05 -3.31 3.24
CA GLU A 16 6.24 -3.84 2.55
C GLU A 16 5.86 -4.82 1.41
N ILE A 17 4.88 -5.70 1.65
CA ILE A 17 4.38 -6.63 0.63
C ILE A 17 3.70 -5.84 -0.51
N VAL A 18 2.86 -4.87 -0.18
CA VAL A 18 2.16 -4.07 -1.19
C VAL A 18 3.13 -3.23 -2.03
N ASP A 19 4.21 -2.74 -1.43
CA ASP A 19 5.29 -2.03 -2.13
C ASP A 19 6.08 -2.97 -3.06
N ALA A 20 6.44 -4.16 -2.60
CA ALA A 20 7.11 -5.16 -3.44
C ALA A 20 6.24 -5.61 -4.62
N ILE A 21 4.92 -5.73 -4.42
CA ILE A 21 3.99 -6.03 -5.50
C ILE A 21 3.91 -4.86 -6.49
N ALA A 22 3.84 -3.62 -6.00
CA ALA A 22 3.81 -2.44 -6.85
C ALA A 22 5.07 -2.32 -7.72
N GLU A 23 6.25 -2.59 -7.15
CA GLU A 23 7.52 -2.62 -7.87
C GLU A 23 7.53 -3.73 -8.93
N THR A 24 7.09 -4.94 -8.58
CA THR A 24 6.99 -6.07 -9.52
C THR A 24 6.06 -5.77 -10.69
N LEU A 25 4.98 -5.01 -10.44
CA LEU A 25 4.04 -4.58 -11.48
C LEU A 25 4.46 -3.30 -12.20
N SER A 26 5.57 -2.67 -11.79
CA SER A 26 6.03 -1.35 -12.29
C SER A 26 4.94 -0.28 -12.22
N VAL A 27 4.19 -0.26 -11.12
CA VAL A 27 3.12 0.71 -10.85
C VAL A 27 3.49 1.61 -9.69
N THR A 28 3.08 2.88 -9.78
CA THR A 28 3.36 3.89 -8.76
C THR A 28 2.08 4.26 -8.02
N PHE A 29 2.18 4.42 -6.70
CA PHE A 29 1.08 4.92 -5.89
C PHE A 29 0.79 6.40 -6.18
N GLY A 30 -0.47 6.71 -6.41
CA GLY A 30 -1.03 8.06 -6.47
C GLY A 30 -2.01 8.33 -5.32
N PRO A 31 -2.42 9.60 -5.14
CA PRO A 31 -3.43 9.95 -4.15
C PRO A 31 -4.78 9.30 -4.48
N GLY A 32 -5.43 8.66 -3.50
CA GLY A 32 -6.80 8.19 -3.60
C GLY A 32 -7.83 9.25 -3.19
N ASN A 33 -9.12 8.95 -3.35
CA ASN A 33 -10.23 9.82 -2.94
C ASN A 33 -10.53 9.78 -1.42
N GLY A 34 -9.49 9.63 -0.59
CA GLY A 34 -9.61 9.45 0.85
C GLY A 34 -8.23 9.39 1.52
N PRO A 35 -8.14 8.97 2.79
CA PRO A 35 -6.86 8.90 3.48
C PRO A 35 -6.14 7.59 3.13
N PHE A 36 -5.87 7.39 1.84
CA PHE A 36 -5.11 6.29 1.29
C PHE A 36 -4.45 6.68 -0.02
N VAL A 37 -3.40 5.95 -0.39
CA VAL A 37 -2.82 5.97 -1.73
C VAL A 37 -3.20 4.69 -2.47
N VAL A 38 -3.32 4.79 -3.79
CA VAL A 38 -3.76 3.71 -4.66
C VAL A 38 -2.82 3.55 -5.85
N ALA A 39 -2.58 2.31 -6.28
CA ALA A 39 -1.92 1.98 -7.52
C ALA A 39 -2.74 0.94 -8.28
N GLU A 40 -2.88 1.11 -9.59
CA GLU A 40 -3.59 0.17 -10.45
C GLU A 40 -2.60 -0.49 -11.40
N GLY A 41 -2.71 -1.82 -11.52
CA GLY A 41 -1.83 -2.61 -12.35
C GLY A 41 -2.54 -3.80 -12.98
N ARG A 42 -1.79 -4.57 -13.77
CA ARG A 42 -2.29 -5.79 -14.40
C ARG A 42 -1.36 -6.95 -14.07
N HIS A 43 -1.91 -8.00 -13.48
CA HIS A 43 -1.18 -9.23 -13.20
C HIS A 43 -1.85 -10.41 -13.89
N ARG A 44 -1.12 -11.12 -14.76
CA ARG A 44 -1.62 -12.29 -15.50
C ARG A 44 -2.96 -12.05 -16.21
N GLY A 45 -3.07 -10.89 -16.87
CA GLY A 45 -4.27 -10.51 -17.61
C GLY A 45 -5.43 -9.96 -16.77
N ARG A 46 -5.34 -9.99 -15.43
CA ARG A 46 -6.36 -9.46 -14.51
C ARG A 46 -5.96 -8.09 -13.96
N ASN A 47 -6.95 -7.22 -13.78
CA ASN A 47 -6.73 -5.93 -13.14
C ASN A 47 -6.56 -6.13 -11.64
N VAL A 48 -5.60 -5.43 -11.06
CA VAL A 48 -5.29 -5.45 -9.63
C VAL A 48 -5.24 -4.01 -9.14
N VAL A 49 -5.87 -3.77 -7.99
CA VAL A 49 -5.84 -2.49 -7.30
C VAL A 49 -5.11 -2.70 -5.98
N LEU A 50 -4.08 -1.91 -5.75
CA LEU A 50 -3.28 -1.89 -4.52
C LEU A 50 -3.67 -0.65 -3.72
N ILE A 51 -4.00 -0.80 -2.44
CA ILE A 51 -4.42 0.30 -1.58
C ILE A 51 -3.55 0.30 -0.32
N LYS A 52 -2.99 1.47 0.02
CA LYS A 52 -2.29 1.69 1.29
C LYS A 52 -2.96 2.83 2.05
N PRO A 53 -3.62 2.57 3.19
CA PRO A 53 -4.13 3.63 4.06
C PRO A 53 -3.01 4.57 4.51
N THR A 54 -3.25 5.89 4.44
CA THR A 54 -2.34 6.90 4.97
C THR A 54 -2.74 7.38 6.37
N THR A 55 -3.82 6.82 6.93
CA THR A 55 -4.14 7.01 8.34
C THR A 55 -3.22 6.14 9.22
N TYR A 56 -2.81 6.69 10.36
CA TYR A 56 -2.32 5.87 11.46
C TYR A 56 -3.34 4.75 11.77
N MET A 57 -2.86 3.55 12.09
CA MET A 57 -3.63 2.32 12.36
C MET A 57 -4.65 2.46 13.49
N ASN A 58 -4.69 3.59 14.19
CA ASN A 58 -5.65 3.88 15.27
C ASN A 58 -7.04 4.31 14.79
N ARG A 59 -7.34 4.34 13.48
CA ARG A 59 -8.71 4.51 12.93
C ARG A 59 -9.00 3.67 11.69
N SER A 60 -8.44 2.45 11.61
CA SER A 60 -8.92 1.45 10.64
C SER A 60 -10.17 0.77 11.20
N GLY A 61 -11.29 1.49 11.18
CA GLY A 61 -12.63 1.01 11.55
C GLY A 61 -13.63 1.47 10.51
#